data_AF-B2XCJ9-F1
#
_entry.id   AF-B2XCJ9-F1
#
_cell.length_a   1.000
_cell.length_b   1.000
_cell.length_c   1.000
_cell.angle_alpha   90.00
_cell.angle_beta   90.00
_cell.angle_gamma   90.00
#
_symmetry.space_group_name_H-M   'P 1'
#
loop_
_entity.id
_entity.type
_entity.pdbx_description
1 polymer ?
#
loop_
_entity_poly.entity_id
_entity_poly.type
_entity_poly.pdbx_seq_one_letter_code
_entity_poly.pdbx_strand_id
1 'polypeptide(L)' 'MAIEIEQPSVGLSKIAVSDTHGEDSPYFAGWKEYDEDPYNQSTNPSGVIQMGLAENQVS' A
#
# COMPACT_ATOMS: atom_id res chain seq x y z
N MET A 1 6.29 33.05 37.01
CA MET A 1 6.52 31.59 36.85
C MET A 1 5.83 31.20 35.57
N ALA A 2 6.57 30.76 34.56
CA ALA A 2 6.00 30.31 33.30
C ALA A 2 5.34 28.95 33.52
N ILE A 3 4.08 28.82 33.16
CA ILE A 3 3.40 27.53 33.11
C ILE A 3 3.81 26.86 31.79
N GLU A 4 4.68 25.86 31.87
CA GLU A 4 4.96 25.00 30.73
C GLU A 4 3.74 24.09 30.53
N ILE A 5 2.99 24.36 29.45
CA ILE A 5 1.90 23.50 29.02
C ILE A 5 2.57 22.36 28.27
N GLU A 6 2.79 21.23 28.95
CA GLU A 6 3.28 20.01 28.31
C GLU A 6 2.26 19.61 27.23
N GLN A 7 2.64 19.74 25.96
CA GLN A 7 1.74 19.37 24.87
C GLN A 7 1.50 17.86 24.97
N PRO A 8 0.23 17.41 25.00
CA PRO A 8 -0.04 15.98 25.00
C PRO A 8 0.55 15.40 23.71
N SER A 9 1.49 14.45 23.85
CA SER A 9 1.97 13.68 22.71
C SER A 9 0.75 13.00 22.09
N VAL A 10 0.35 13.41 20.89
CA VAL A 10 -0.77 12.79 20.19
C VAL A 10 -0.33 11.37 19.84
N GLY A 11 -0.72 10.41 20.68
CA GLY A 11 -0.42 9.01 20.49
C GLY A 11 -1.28 8.43 19.38
N LEU A 12 -0.67 7.66 18.49
CA LEU A 12 -1.41 6.86 17.52
C LEU A 12 -2.21 5.78 18.24
N SER A 13 -3.37 5.42 17.68
CA SER A 13 -4.15 4.30 18.19
C SER A 13 -3.39 2.98 18.00
N LYS A 14 -3.73 1.96 18.80
CA LYS A 14 -3.16 0.60 18.63
C LYS A 14 -3.38 0.04 17.22
N ILE A 15 -4.48 0.40 16.57
CA ILE A 15 -4.79 -0.01 15.20
C ILE A 15 -3.88 0.70 14.19
N ALA A 16 -3.63 1.99 14.40
CA ALA A 16 -2.76 2.76 13.52
C ALA A 16 -1.30 2.31 13.55
N VAL A 17 -0.86 1.65 14.64
CA VAL A 17 0.50 1.07 14.78
C VAL A 17 0.54 -0.45 14.62
N SER A 18 -0.57 -1.08 14.25
CA SER A 18 -0.62 -2.54 14.09
C SER A 18 -0.40 -2.99 12.65
N ASP A 19 0.20 -4.17 12.47
CA ASP A 19 0.49 -4.80 11.17
C ASP A 19 -0.75 -5.38 10.46
N THR A 20 -1.93 -4.78 10.67
CA THR A 20 -3.19 -5.29 10.14
C THR A 20 -3.32 -5.16 8.62
N HIS A 21 -2.44 -4.40 7.97
CA HIS A 21 -2.49 -4.21 6.52
C HIS A 21 -2.11 -5.49 5.75
N GLY A 22 -1.32 -6.38 6.38
CA GLY A 22 -1.03 -7.70 5.85
C GLY A 22 -0.20 -7.69 4.56
N GLU A 23 0.37 -6.55 4.16
CA GLU A 23 1.18 -6.41 2.94
C GLU A 23 2.42 -7.31 2.93
N ASP A 24 2.88 -7.76 4.10
CA ASP A 24 3.96 -8.74 4.26
C ASP A 24 3.51 -10.20 4.02
N SER A 25 2.21 -10.43 3.82
CA SER A 25 1.68 -11.76 3.51
C SER A 25 2.11 -12.21 2.11
N PRO A 26 2.45 -13.51 1.92
CA PRO A 26 2.85 -14.04 0.62
C PRO A 26 1.75 -13.92 -0.45
N TYR A 27 0.49 -13.73 -0.07
CA TYR A 27 -0.60 -13.49 -1.02
C TYR A 27 -0.46 -12.16 -1.79
N PHE A 28 0.34 -11.20 -1.30
CA PHE A 28 0.59 -9.93 -1.98
C PHE A 28 1.81 -9.98 -2.92
N ALA A 29 2.54 -11.10 -3.00
CA ALA A 29 3.76 -11.19 -3.82
C ALA A 29 3.52 -10.82 -5.29
N GLY A 30 2.44 -11.35 -5.90
CA GLY A 30 2.10 -11.00 -7.28
C GLY A 30 1.65 -9.55 -7.47
N TRP A 31 1.07 -8.94 -6.42
CA TRP A 31 0.65 -7.54 -6.46
C TRP A 31 1.85 -6.58 -6.36
N LYS A 32 2.84 -6.92 -5.53
CA LYS A 32 4.13 -6.19 -5.45
C LYS A 32 4.91 -6.27 -6.76
N GLU A 33 5.00 -7.46 -7.37
CA GLU A 33 5.69 -7.62 -8.66
C GLU A 33 5.03 -6.77 -9.77
N TYR A 34 3.70 -6.67 -9.77
CA TYR A 34 2.98 -5.77 -10.68
C TYR A 34 3.27 -4.29 -10.42
N ASP A 35 3.39 -3.87 -9.16
CA ASP A 35 3.71 -2.49 -8.79
C ASP A 35 5.14 -2.10 -9.21
N GLU A 36 6.08 -3.05 -9.10
CA GLU A 36 7.49 -2.86 -9.46
C GLU A 36 7.75 -2.93 -10.98
N ASP A 37 7.10 -3.85 -11.71
CA ASP A 37 7.31 -4.08 -13.14
C ASP A 37 5.98 -4.12 -13.94
N PRO A 38 5.22 -3.02 -14.02
CA PRO A 38 3.93 -3.03 -14.69
C PRO A 38 4.09 -3.13 -16.21
N TYR A 39 3.25 -3.95 -16.83
CA TYR A 39 3.16 -4.06 -18.29
C TYR A 39 2.82 -2.72 -18.94
N ASN A 40 3.53 -2.38 -20.00
CA ASN A 40 3.15 -1.32 -20.93
C ASN A 40 3.50 -1.73 -22.36
N GLN A 41 2.54 -1.70 -23.27
CA GLN A 41 2.72 -2.15 -24.65
C GLN A 41 3.89 -1.46 -25.38
N SER A 42 4.15 -0.17 -25.11
CA SER A 42 5.20 0.59 -25.79
C SER A 42 6.51 0.60 -25.03
N THR A 43 6.47 0.75 -23.70
CA THR A 43 7.66 1.05 -22.89
C THR A 43 8.12 -0.15 -22.07
N ASN A 44 7.25 -1.13 -21.80
CA ASN A 44 7.57 -2.31 -21.02
C ASN A 44 6.71 -3.53 -21.41
N PRO A 45 6.87 -4.07 -22.63
CA PRO A 45 6.04 -5.17 -23.11
C PRO A 45 6.31 -6.51 -22.39
N SER A 46 7.39 -6.58 -21.61
CA SER A 46 7.75 -7.72 -20.76
C SER A 46 7.17 -7.65 -19.34
N GLY A 47 6.62 -6.51 -18.94
CA GLY A 47 6.12 -6.31 -17.58
C GLY A 47 4.90 -7.18 -17.26
N VAL A 48 4.55 -7.21 -15.99
CA VAL A 48 3.43 -7.95 -15.42
C VAL A 48 2.10 -7.33 -15.83
N ILE A 49 1.21 -8.13 -16.40
CA ILE A 49 -0.15 -7.71 -16.74
C ILE A 49 -1.07 -7.88 -15.52
N GLN A 50 -1.76 -6.82 -15.11
CA GLN A 50 -2.70 -6.91 -14.00
C GLN A 50 -3.94 -7.71 -14.39
N MET A 51 -4.13 -8.85 -13.73
CA MET A 51 -5.33 -9.70 -13.86
C MET A 51 -5.96 -10.04 -12.50
N GLY A 52 -5.43 -9.47 -11.40
CA GLY A 52 -5.88 -9.77 -10.03
C GLY A 52 -7.00 -8.87 -9.51
N LEU A 53 -7.31 -7.75 -10.17
CA LEU A 53 -8.37 -6.84 -9.77
C LEU A 53 -9.69 -7.18 -10.46
N ALA A 54 -10.76 -7.27 -9.69
CA ALA A 54 -12.12 -7.44 -10.20
C ALA A 54 -12.71 -6.08 -10.61
N GLU A 55 -12.19 -5.51 -11.69
CA GLU A 55 -12.61 -4.22 -12.23
C GLU A 55 -13.38 -4.35 -13.56
N ASN A 56 -14.24 -3.38 -13.85
CA ASN A 56 -14.96 -3.29 -15.12
C ASN A 56 -14.57 -1.98 -15.83
N GLN A 57 -13.83 -2.11 -16.93
CA GLN A 57 -13.36 -0.99 -17.74
C GLN A 57 -14.13 -0.84 -19.08
N VAL A 58 -15.12 -1.71 -19.33
CA VAL A 58 -15.83 -1.77 -20.62
C VAL A 58 -17.23 -1.11 -20.59
N SER A 59 -17.55 -0.40 -19.51
CA SER A 59 -18.83 0.29 -19.30
C SER A 59 -18.90 1.67 -19.96
#